data_AF-A0A151J8Q2-F1
#
_entry.id   AF-A0A151J8Q2-F1
#
_cell.length_a   1.000
_cell.length_b   1.000
_cell.length_c   1.000
_cell.angle_alpha   90.00
_cell.angle_beta   90.00
_cell.angle_gamma   90.00
#
_symmetry.space_group_name_H-M   'P 1'
#
loop_
_entity.id
_entity.type
_entity.pdbx_description
1 polymer ?
#
loop_
_entity_poly.entity_id
_entity_poly.type
_entity_poly.pdbx_seq_one_letter_code
_entity_poly.pdbx_strand_id
1 'polypeptide(L)'
;MNSGISAVAPDKAKAPSSRIMTGSNSQPPWWNDVCQEAVIARKSATETYKKTLTWESHLEYKKQCALTTKILRKEKRKGWRKFCESLSCRVPSSRL
;
A
#
# COMPACT_ATOMS: atom_id res chain seq x y z
N MET A 1 44.85 -25.38 19.79
CA MET A 1 44.44 -25.33 18.37
C MET A 1 42.98 -25.73 18.29
N ASN A 2 42.24 -25.09 17.39
CA ASN A 2 40.80 -25.19 17.10
C ASN A 2 39.88 -24.26 17.90
N SER A 3 39.91 -23.03 17.39
CA SER A 3 38.94 -21.95 17.48
C SER A 3 37.52 -22.41 17.20
N GLY A 4 36.58 -22.08 18.10
CA GLY A 4 35.15 -22.21 17.85
C GLY A 4 34.68 -21.19 16.82
N ILE A 5 34.06 -21.68 15.75
CA ILE A 5 33.48 -20.88 14.67
C ILE A 5 32.19 -20.23 15.18
N SER A 6 32.16 -18.90 15.19
CA SER A 6 31.00 -18.09 15.54
C SER A 6 29.99 -18.13 14.39
N ALA A 7 28.77 -18.60 14.65
CA ALA A 7 27.68 -18.59 13.67
C ALA A 7 27.12 -17.16 13.54
N VAL A 8 27.62 -16.41 12.56
CA VAL A 8 27.00 -15.15 12.14
C VAL A 8 25.76 -15.47 11.31
N ALA A 9 24.58 -15.14 11.85
CA ALA A 9 23.34 -15.14 11.08
C ALA A 9 23.45 -14.14 9.91
N PRO A 10 22.92 -14.46 8.71
CA PRO A 10 22.97 -13.52 7.60
C PRO A 10 22.12 -12.30 7.90
N ASP A 11 22.74 -11.13 7.74
CA ASP A 11 22.08 -9.82 7.76
C ASP A 11 20.86 -9.88 6.84
N LYS A 12 19.68 -9.57 7.40
CA LYS A 12 18.45 -9.47 6.61
C LYS A 12 18.64 -8.34 5.62
N ALA A 13 18.90 -8.68 4.36
CA ALA A 13 18.90 -7.75 3.25
C ALA A 13 17.63 -6.89 3.34
N LYS A 14 17.82 -5.60 3.62
CA LYS A 14 16.75 -4.60 3.67
C LYS A 14 16.09 -4.64 2.29
N ALA A 15 14.87 -5.18 2.22
CA ALA A 15 14.09 -5.20 1.00
C ALA A 15 14.10 -3.78 0.38
N PRO A 16 14.27 -3.64 -0.94
CA PRO A 16 14.33 -2.32 -1.56
C PRO A 16 13.04 -1.59 -1.20
N SER A 17 13.19 -0.56 -0.37
CA SER A 17 12.12 0.36 -0.02
C SER A 17 11.70 0.99 -1.34
N SER A 18 10.56 0.57 -1.88
CA SER A 18 9.95 1.14 -3.07
C SER A 18 9.40 2.54 -2.75
N ARG A 19 10.26 3.44 -2.26
CA ARG A 19 9.99 4.87 -2.33
C ARG A 19 10.42 5.26 -3.73
N ILE A 20 9.54 4.98 -4.70
CA ILE A 20 9.64 5.54 -6.04
C ILE A 20 9.55 7.05 -5.84
N MET A 21 10.69 7.75 -5.92
CA MET A 21 10.72 9.18 -6.14
C MET A 21 10.80 9.36 -7.65
N THR A 22 9.71 9.80 -8.27
CA THR A 22 9.68 10.19 -9.68
C THR A 22 8.85 11.46 -9.83
N GLY A 23 9.35 12.38 -10.65
CA GLY A 23 8.80 13.71 -10.86
C GLY A 23 7.36 13.75 -11.38
N SER A 24 6.76 14.93 -11.20
CA SER A 24 5.33 15.25 -11.31
C SER A 24 4.45 14.50 -10.29
N ASN A 25 3.71 15.23 -9.46
CA ASN A 25 2.77 14.72 -8.45
C ASN A 25 1.52 14.06 -9.08
N SER A 26 1.69 13.24 -10.11
CA SER A 26 0.58 12.50 -10.70
C SER A 26 0.29 11.29 -9.81
N GLN A 27 -0.87 11.34 -9.15
CA GLN A 27 -1.40 10.18 -8.45
C GLN A 27 -1.46 9.00 -9.42
N PRO A 28 -1.20 7.76 -8.96
CA PRO A 28 -1.21 6.63 -9.86
C PRO A 28 -2.61 6.46 -10.49
N PRO A 29 -2.73 5.92 -11.71
CA PRO A 29 -3.96 5.92 -12.50
C PRO A 29 -5.14 5.14 -11.88
N TRP A 30 -4.88 4.41 -10.79
CA TRP A 30 -5.87 3.65 -10.04
C TRP A 30 -6.30 4.31 -8.72
N TRP A 31 -5.64 5.40 -8.30
CA TRP A 31 -6.00 6.15 -7.11
C TRP A 31 -7.24 6.99 -7.39
N ASN A 32 -8.16 7.05 -6.41
CA ASN A 32 -9.39 7.82 -6.50
C ASN A 32 -9.84 8.26 -5.09
N ASP A 33 -10.91 9.06 -5.04
CA ASP A 33 -11.45 9.62 -3.80
C ASP A 33 -11.85 8.52 -2.80
N VAL A 34 -12.37 7.38 -3.28
CA VAL A 34 -12.71 6.23 -2.43
C VAL A 34 -11.47 5.67 -1.71
N CYS A 35 -10.32 5.64 -2.38
CA CYS A 35 -9.06 5.24 -1.76
C CYS A 35 -8.61 6.25 -0.70
N GLN A 36 -8.77 7.54 -1.00
CA GLN A 36 -8.40 8.62 -0.09
C GLN A 36 -9.26 8.61 1.17
N GLU A 37 -10.59 8.53 1.02
CA GLU A 37 -11.55 8.42 2.11
C GLU A 37 -11.26 7.20 2.99
N ALA A 38 -10.99 6.03 2.39
CA ALA A 38 -10.67 4.83 3.14
C ALA A 38 -9.37 4.95 3.95
N VAL A 39 -8.38 5.70 3.47
CA VAL A 39 -7.13 5.97 4.20
C VAL A 39 -7.36 7.00 5.32
N ILE A 40 -8.16 8.03 5.09
CA ILE A 40 -8.55 9.02 6.11
C ILE A 40 -9.34 8.33 7.23
N ALA A 41 -10.31 7.47 6.90
CA ALA A 41 -11.09 6.71 7.88
C ALA A 41 -10.18 5.87 8.77
N ARG A 42 -9.25 5.09 8.18
CA ARG A 42 -8.26 4.33 8.97
C ARG A 42 -7.41 5.22 9.86
N LYS A 43 -6.95 6.38 9.36
CA LYS A 43 -6.18 7.34 10.16
C LYS A 43 -7.00 7.84 11.35
N SER A 44 -8.26 8.20 11.14
CA SER A 44 -9.15 8.67 12.22
C SER A 44 -9.37 7.59 13.30
N ALA A 45 -9.58 6.34 12.90
CA ALA A 45 -9.72 5.22 13.83
C ALA A 45 -8.42 4.94 14.59
N THR A 46 -7.27 5.09 13.92
CA THR A 46 -5.94 4.94 14.55
C THR A 46 -5.72 6.01 15.62
N GLU A 47 -6.03 7.27 15.33
CA GLU A 47 -5.88 8.36 16.30
C GLU A 47 -6.87 8.22 17.45
N THR A 48 -8.08 7.74 17.19
CA THR A 48 -9.06 7.44 18.25
C THR A 48 -8.58 6.33 19.17
N TYR A 49 -8.06 5.23 18.61
CA TYR A 49 -7.50 4.13 19.39
C TYR A 49 -6.30 4.59 20.23
N LYS A 50 -5.38 5.38 19.66
CA LYS A 50 -4.23 5.93 20.42
C LYS A 50 -4.64 6.81 21.59
N LYS A 51 -5.73 7.57 21.45
CA LYS A 51 -6.23 8.46 22.51
C LYS A 51 -6.97 7.72 23.62
N THR A 52 -7.73 6.68 23.27
CA THR A 52 -8.64 6.00 24.20
C THR A 52 -8.06 4.72 24.78
N LEU A 53 -7.27 3.97 24.00
CA LEU A 53 -6.66 2.69 24.36
C LEU A 53 -7.67 1.65 24.90
N THR A 54 -8.93 1.74 24.48
CA THR A 54 -9.98 0.77 24.85
C THR A 54 -10.06 -0.39 23.87
N TRP A 55 -10.69 -1.49 24.31
CA TRP A 55 -10.89 -2.66 23.46
C TRP A 55 -11.82 -2.37 22.27
N GLU A 56 -12.87 -1.59 22.50
CA GLU A 56 -13.84 -1.21 21.48
C GLU A 56 -13.18 -0.38 20.37
N SER A 57 -12.33 0.59 20.74
CA SER A 57 -11.62 1.41 19.76
C SER A 57 -10.52 0.62 19.03
N HIS A 58 -9.90 -0.36 19.70
CA HIS A 58 -8.99 -1.30 19.05
C HIS A 58 -9.71 -2.18 18.01
N LEU A 59 -10.87 -2.72 18.36
CA LEU A 59 -11.67 -3.54 17.45
C LEU A 59 -12.11 -2.73 16.23
N GLU A 60 -12.54 -1.49 16.42
CA GLU A 60 -12.93 -0.61 15.32
C GLU A 60 -11.74 -0.27 14.42
N TYR A 61 -10.59 0.07 14.99
CA TYR A 61 -9.35 0.25 14.23
C TYR A 61 -9.00 -0.97 13.37
N LYS A 62 -9.12 -2.20 13.92
CA LYS A 62 -8.86 -3.44 13.19
C LYS A 62 -9.85 -3.66 12.04
N LYS A 63 -11.14 -3.39 12.26
CA LYS A 63 -12.18 -3.42 11.22
C LYS A 63 -11.85 -2.43 10.10
N GLN A 64 -11.54 -1.18 10.44
CA GLN A 64 -11.18 -0.16 9.46
C GLN A 64 -9.93 -0.55 8.66
N CYS A 65 -8.90 -1.13 9.29
CA CYS A 65 -7.72 -1.62 8.56
C CYS A 65 -8.08 -2.69 7.51
N ALA A 66 -8.95 -3.64 7.85
CA ALA A 66 -9.40 -4.67 6.92
C ALA A 66 -10.21 -4.08 5.77
N LEU A 67 -11.12 -3.14 6.08
CA LEU A 67 -11.93 -2.44 5.08
C LEU A 67 -11.08 -1.63 4.11
N THR A 68 -10.17 -0.79 4.61
CA THR A 68 -9.25 -0.01 3.77
C THR A 68 -8.43 -0.92 2.86
N THR A 69 -7.90 -2.03 3.40
CA THR A 69 -7.14 -3.01 2.59
C THR A 69 -7.99 -3.62 1.48
N LYS A 70 -9.24 -3.99 1.77
CA LYS A 70 -10.19 -4.52 0.78
C LYS A 70 -10.47 -3.50 -0.32
N ILE A 71 -10.75 -2.24 0.06
CA ILE A 71 -11.04 -1.15 -0.87
C ILE A 71 -9.84 -0.89 -1.79
N LEU A 72 -8.65 -0.68 -1.21
CA LEU A 72 -7.44 -0.41 -2.00
C LEU A 72 -7.14 -1.54 -2.98
N ARG A 73 -7.29 -2.82 -2.58
CA ARG A 73 -7.07 -3.95 -3.49
C ARG A 73 -8.09 -3.97 -4.63
N LYS A 74 -9.36 -3.68 -4.34
CA LYS A 74 -10.44 -3.63 -5.33
C LYS A 74 -10.22 -2.50 -6.34
N GLU A 75 -10.02 -1.28 -5.84
CA GLU A 75 -9.86 -0.09 -6.69
C GLU A 75 -8.56 -0.13 -7.47
N LYS A 76 -7.45 -0.60 -6.87
CA LYS A 76 -6.20 -0.85 -7.59
C LYS A 76 -6.41 -1.77 -8.78
N ARG A 77 -7.06 -2.93 -8.58
CA ARG A 77 -7.34 -3.88 -9.67
C ARG A 77 -8.21 -3.26 -10.76
N LYS A 78 -9.26 -2.55 -10.37
CA LYS A 78 -10.20 -1.88 -11.28
C LYS A 78 -9.51 -0.78 -12.09
N GLY A 79 -8.73 0.07 -11.44
CA GLY A 79 -8.00 1.16 -12.09
C GLY A 79 -6.94 0.65 -13.06
N TRP A 80 -6.17 -0.37 -12.68
CA TRP A 80 -5.22 -0.99 -13.62
C TRP A 80 -5.89 -1.60 -14.83
N ARG A 81 -7.00 -2.32 -14.63
CA ARG A 81 -7.77 -2.88 -15.75
C ARG A 81 -8.21 -1.79 -16.72
N LYS A 82 -8.84 -0.72 -16.20
CA LYS A 82 -9.30 0.41 -17.01
C LYS A 82 -8.16 1.10 -17.76
N PHE A 83 -7.02 1.27 -17.11
CA PHE A 83 -5.83 1.84 -17.74
C PHE A 83 -5.32 0.95 -18.88
N CYS A 84 -5.19 -0.36 -18.67
CA CYS A 84 -4.78 -1.28 -19.74
C CYS A 84 -5.79 -1.32 -20.89
N GLU A 85 -7.09 -1.30 -20.60
CA GLU A 85 -8.16 -1.19 -21.61
C GLU A 85 -8.01 0.10 -22.43
N SER A 86 -7.68 1.25 -21.81
CA SER A 86 -7.49 2.50 -22.56
C SER A 86 -6.25 2.49 -23.48
N LEU A 87 -5.26 1.63 -23.23
CA LEU A 87 -4.10 1.45 -24.11
C LEU A 87 -4.45 0.60 -25.35
N SER A 88 -5.40 -0.32 -25.21
CA SER A 88 -5.66 -1.38 -26.21
C SER A 88 -6.31 -0.93 -27.52
N CYS A 89 -6.67 0.34 -27.67
CA CYS A 89 -7.45 0.81 -28.82
C CYS A 89 -6.75 1.83 -29.74
N ARG A 90 -5.50 2.28 -29.48
CA ARG A 90 -4.94 3.39 -30.29
C ARG A 90 -3.42 3.59 -30.34
N VAL A 91 -2.59 2.69 -29.79
CA VAL A 91 -1.12 2.83 -29.87
C VAL A 91 -0.53 1.70 -30.73
N PRO A 92 -0.07 1.98 -31.96
CA PRO A 92 0.82 1.07 -32.66
C PRO A 92 2.05 0.84 -31.78
N SER A 93 2.46 -0.42 -31.65
CA SER A 93 3.65 -0.83 -30.88
C SER A 93 4.95 -0.18 -31.35
N SER A 94 4.93 0.56 -32.47
CA SER A 94 6.06 1.30 -33.04
C SER A 94 6.36 2.65 -32.38
N ARG A 95 5.62 3.08 -31.35
CA ARG A 95 5.87 4.35 -30.60
C ARG A 95 6.18 4.18 -29.11
N LEU A 96 6.44 2.95 -28.64
CA LEU A 96 7.00 2.68 -27.31
C LEU A 96 8.51 2.45 -27.43
#